data_AF-A0A840UMR3-F1
#
_entry.id   AF-A0A840UMR3-F1
#
_cell.length_a   1.000
_cell.length_b   1.000
_cell.length_c   1.000
_cell.angle_alpha   90.00
_cell.angle_beta   90.00
_cell.angle_gamma   90.00
#
_symmetry.space_group_name_H-M   'P 1'
#
loop_
_entity.id
_entity.type
_entity.pdbx_description
1 polymer ?
#
loop_
_entity_poly.entity_id
_entity_poly.type
_entity_poly.pdbx_seq_one_letter_code
_entity_poly.pdbx_strand_id
1 'polypeptide(L)' 'MSNETILKIKIDEPAKKNAENILKQSGLTMTMAINMLIQEINNHGKIPFNSSIHNSKNNTSLPINPTDIITYLTCS' A
#
# COMPACT_ATOMS: atom_id res chain seq x y z
N MET A 1 -23.97 -6.29 13.39
CA MET A 1 -22.75 -5.97 14.16
C MET A 1 -21.61 -5.88 13.18
N SER A 2 -20.85 -4.78 13.18
CA SER A 2 -19.62 -4.65 12.41
C SER A 2 -18.56 -5.51 13.08
N ASN A 3 -18.08 -6.56 12.40
CA ASN A 3 -16.99 -7.38 12.90
C ASN A 3 -15.68 -6.58 12.78
N GLU A 4 -15.20 -6.06 13.89
CA GLU A 4 -13.91 -5.35 13.95
C GLU A 4 -12.77 -6.36 14.08
N THR A 5 -11.66 -6.11 13.37
CA THR A 5 -10.44 -6.93 13.44
C THR A 5 -9.23 -6.04 13.67
N ILE A 6 -8.21 -6.57 14.35
CA ILE A 6 -6.99 -5.84 14.69
C ILE A 6 -5.89 -6.21 13.70
N LEU A 7 -5.35 -5.20 13.01
CA LEU A 7 -4.18 -5.33 12.16
C LEU A 7 -2.91 -4.92 12.93
N LYS A 8 -1.95 -5.84 13.08
CA LYS A 8 -0.64 -5.59 13.69
C LYS A 8 0.43 -5.61 12.61
N ILE A 9 1.14 -4.49 12.43
CA ILE A 9 2.20 -4.33 11.42
C ILE A 9 3.48 -3.93 12.11
N LYS A 10 4.59 -4.58 11.75
CA LYS A 10 5.94 -4.12 12.10
C LYS A 10 6.38 -3.11 11.06
N ILE A 11 6.67 -1.89 11.50
CA ILE A 11 7.12 -0.78 10.65
C ILE A 11 8.32 -0.16 11.34
N ASP A 12 9.30 0.22 10.54
CA ASP A 12 10.42 1.03 10.98
C ASP A 12 9.94 2.34 11.65
N GLU A 13 10.55 2.72 12.78
CA GLU A 13 10.10 3.85 13.59
C GLU A 13 10.16 5.19 12.85
N PRO A 14 11.27 5.56 12.18
CA PRO A 14 11.30 6.78 11.37
C PRO A 14 10.28 6.76 10.23
N ALA A 15 10.12 5.63 9.53
CA ALA A 15 9.11 5.50 8.48
C ALA A 15 7.69 5.76 9.00
N LYS A 16 7.36 5.20 10.18
CA LYS A 16 6.07 5.44 10.84
C LYS A 16 5.87 6.92 11.18
N LYS A 17 6.84 7.57 11.81
CA LYS A 17 6.75 8.99 12.20
C LYS A 17 6.57 9.90 10.98
N ASN A 18 7.31 9.64 9.92
CA ASN A 18 7.20 10.41 8.68
C ASN A 18 5.81 10.28 8.05
N ALA A 19 5.31 9.05 7.94
CA ALA A 19 3.97 8.81 7.40
C ALA A 19 2.87 9.44 8.27
N GLU A 20 2.96 9.38 9.59
CA GLU A 20 2.00 10.05 10.49
C GLU A 20 1.99 11.57 10.30
N ASN A 21 3.15 12.20 10.14
CA ASN A 21 3.24 13.65 9.94
C ASN A 21 2.60 14.07 8.61
N ILE A 22 2.85 13.33 7.53
CA ILE A 22 2.26 13.59 6.21
C ILE A 22 0.74 13.41 6.25
N LEU A 23 0.25 12.32 6.84
CA LEU A 23 -1.19 12.05 6.93
C LEU A 23 -1.91 13.10 7.78
N LYS A 24 -1.28 13.58 8.87
CA LYS A 24 -1.83 14.65 9.70
C LYS A 24 -2.00 15.96 8.94
N GLN A 25 -1.09 16.30 8.02
CA GLN A 25 -1.25 17.49 7.17
C GLN A 25 -2.52 17.43 6.31
N SER A 26 -2.92 16.22 5.93
CA SER A 26 -4.15 15.96 5.18
C SER A 26 -5.38 15.69 6.07
N GLY A 27 -5.26 15.84 7.40
CA GLY A 27 -6.35 15.56 8.34
C GLY A 27 -6.69 14.08 8.52
N LEU A 28 -5.79 13.18 8.11
CA LEU A 28 -5.99 11.74 8.15
C LEU A 28 -5.21 11.09 9.30
N THR A 29 -5.82 10.08 9.91
CA THR A 29 -5.12 9.18 10.84
C THR A 29 -4.52 7.99 10.08
N MET A 30 -3.50 7.36 10.66
CA MET A 30 -2.91 6.14 10.10
C MET A 30 -3.97 5.04 9.90
N THR A 31 -4.86 4.85 10.88
CA THR A 31 -5.95 3.87 10.79
C THR A 31 -6.91 4.19 9.64
N MET A 32 -7.27 5.46 9.46
CA MET A 32 -8.15 5.87 8.37
C MET A 32 -7.49 5.62 7.00
N ALA A 33 -6.21 5.98 6.85
CA ALA A 33 -5.45 5.75 5.63
C ALA A 33 -5.34 4.25 5.29
N ILE A 34 -5.05 3.40 6.28
CA ILE A 34 -4.99 1.94 6.09
C ILE A 34 -6.36 1.37 5.72
N ASN A 35 -7.44 1.81 6.36
CA ASN A 35 -8.79 1.36 6.02
C ASN A 35 -9.17 1.76 4.59
N MET A 36 -8.85 2.98 4.16
CA MET A 36 -9.07 3.43 2.78
C MET A 36 -8.26 2.59 1.79
N LEU A 37 -6.99 2.29 2.08
CA LEU A 37 -6.17 1.42 1.25
C LEU A 37 -6.79 0.02 1.08
N ILE A 38 -7.26 -0.59 2.17
CA ILE A 38 -7.90 -1.91 2.13
C ILE A 38 -9.19 -1.85 1.31
N GLN A 39 -10.00 -0.80 1.47
CA GLN A 39 -11.21 -0.60 0.68
C GLN A 39 -10.90 -0.44 -0.81
N GLU A 40 -9.89 0.35 -1.17
CA GLU A 40 -9.46 0.52 -2.55
C GLU A 40 -9.01 -0.80 -3.18
N ILE A 41 -8.24 -1.61 -2.45
CA ILE A 41 -7.82 -2.94 -2.91
C ILE A 41 -9.05 -3.85 -3.13
N ASN A 42 -10.00 -3.84 -2.20
CA ASN A 42 -11.21 -4.65 -2.32
C ASN A 42 -12.10 -4.22 -3.49
N ASN A 43 -12.23 -2.91 -3.70
CA ASN A 43 -13.12 -2.35 -4.73
C ASN A 43 -12.54 -2.51 -6.14
N HIS A 44 -11.23 -2.35 -6.29
CA HIS A 44 -10.58 -2.27 -7.60
C HIS A 44 -9.68 -3.47 -7.93
N GLY A 45 -9.47 -4.39 -6.97
CA GLY A 45 -8.61 -5.57 -7.15
C GLY A 45 -7.14 -5.25 -7.42
N LYS A 46 -6.72 -4.01 -7.18
CA LYS A 46 -5.36 -3.51 -7.48
C LYS A 46 -4.87 -2.59 -6.38
N ILE A 47 -3.56 -2.47 -6.26
CA ILE A 47 -2.95 -1.55 -5.30
C ILE A 47 -3.02 -0.13 -5.88
N PRO A 48 -3.47 0.87 -5.12
CA PRO A 48 -3.70 2.24 -5.60
C PRO A 48 -2.41 3.06 -5.69
N PHE A 49 -1.34 2.46 -6.22
CA PHE A 49 -0.15 3.19 -6.62
C PHE A 49 -0.12 3.27 -8.13
N ASN A 50 0.28 4.43 -8.68
CA ASN A 50 0.59 4.54 -10.10
C ASN A 50 1.87 3.74 -10.36
N SER A 51 1.71 2.43 -10.56
CA SER A 51 2.80 1.49 -10.73
C SER A 51 3.35 1.57 -12.15
N SER A 52 3.88 2.73 -12.53
CA SER A 52 4.90 2.73 -13.57
C SER A 52 6.19 2.31 -12.91
N ILE A 53 6.28 1.04 -12.48
CA ILE A 53 7.57 0.43 -12.20
C ILE A 53 8.27 0.43 -13.55
N HIS A 54 9.20 1.38 -13.73
CA HIS A 54 10.06 1.40 -14.91
C HIS A 54 10.91 0.15 -14.80
N ASN A 55 10.43 -0.95 -15.37
CA ASN A 55 11.24 -2.13 -15.54
C ASN A 55 12.34 -1.66 -16.48
N SER A 56 13.59 -1.60 -16.01
CA SER A 56 14.74 -1.10 -16.78
C SER A 56 14.97 -1.87 -18.10
N LYS A 57 14.15 -2.88 -18.40
CA LYS A 57 14.17 -3.70 -19.61
C LYS A 57 12.97 -3.54 -20.55
N ASN A 58 11.88 -2.86 -20.17
CA ASN A 58 10.79 -2.58 -21.12
C ASN A 58 9.99 -1.32 -20.79
N ASN A 59 9.81 -0.49 -21.81
CA ASN A 59 9.20 0.83 -21.77
C ASN A 59 7.67 0.73 -21.71
N THR A 60 7.12 -0.20 -20.94
CA THR A 60 5.70 -0.53 -20.95
C THR A 60 5.17 -0.55 -19.52
N SER A 61 4.43 0.50 -19.17
CA SER A 61 3.69 0.58 -17.92
C SER A 61 2.54 -0.42 -17.93
N LEU A 62 2.78 -1.61 -17.40
CA LEU A 62 1.74 -2.61 -17.18
C LEU A 62 1.14 -2.44 -15.78
N PRO A 63 -0.20 -2.54 -15.63
CA PRO A 63 -0.84 -2.53 -14.31
C PRO A 63 -0.33 -3.73 -13.51
N ILE A 64 0.28 -3.48 -12.34
CA ILE A 64 0.80 -4.55 -11.49
C ILE A 64 -0.34 -5.35 -10.85
N ASN A 65 -0.29 -6.67 -10.96
CA ASN A 65 -1.19 -7.58 -10.26
C ASN A 65 -0.59 -7.91 -8.87
N PRO A 66 -1.36 -8.00 -7.78
CA PRO A 66 -0.83 -8.34 -6.45
C PRO A 66 0.04 -9.61 -6.40
N THR A 67 -0.22 -10.59 -7.28
CA THR A 67 0.56 -11.83 -7.40
C THR A 67 1.99 -11.58 -7.87
N ASP A 68 2.22 -10.53 -8.66
CA ASP A 68 3.55 -10.21 -9.19
C ASP A 68 4.48 -9.73 -8.06
N ILE A 69 3.95 -9.03 -7.07
CA ILE A 69 4.72 -8.47 -5.93
C ILE A 69 5.32 -9.58 -5.06
N ILE A 70 4.58 -10.67 -4.84
CA ILE A 70 5.08 -11.80 -4.06
C ILE A 70 6.30 -12.42 -4.76
N THR A 71 6.25 -12.55 -6.08
CA THR A 71 7.35 -13.12 -6.89
C THR A 71 8.61 -12.25 -6.82
N TYR A 72 8.47 -10.91 -6.83
CA TYR A 72 9.60 -10.00 -6.71
C TYR A 72 10.24 -9.99 -5.30
N LEU A 73 9.46 -10.23 -4.25
CA LEU A 73 9.97 -10.25 -2.87
C LEU A 73 10.64 -11.57 -2.48
N THR A 74 10.40 -12.67 -3.20
CA THR A 74 10.97 -13.99 -2.91
C THR A 74 12.24 -14.33 -3.71
N CYS A 75 12.67 -13.46 -4.63
CA CYS A 75 13.85 -13.69 -5.47
C CYS A 75 15.06 -12.79 -5.11
N SER A 76 15.24 -12.43 -3.84
CA SER A 76 16.50 -11.87 -3.32
C SER A 76 17.25 -12.89 -2.49
#